data_AF-A0A8D2J5B4-F1
#
_entry.id   AF-A0A8D2J5B4-F1
#
_cell.length_a   1.000
_cell.length_b   1.000
_cell.length_c   1.000
_cell.angle_alpha   90.00
_cell.angle_beta   90.00
_cell.angle_gamma   90.00
#
_symmetry.space_group_name_H-M   'P 1'
#
loop_
_entity.id
_entity.type
_entity.pdbx_description
1 polymer ?
#
loop_
_entity_poly.entity_id
_entity_poly.type
_entity_poly.pdbx_seq_one_letter_code
_entity_poly.pdbx_strand_id
1 'polypeptide(L)'
;AKSPPESSPGSRQIQLWHFILELLQKEEYQNVIAWQGDYGEFVIKDPDEVARLWGIRKCKPHMNYDKLSRALRYYYNKRILHKTKGKRFTYKFNFSKVVLVNYPLLDMATTENGEENFVRCFGFLARGRKTGY
;
A
#
# COMPACT_ATOMS: atom_id res chain seq x y z
N ALA A 1 16.14 -31.35 -2.58
CA ALA A 1 15.48 -30.39 -1.66
C ALA A 1 15.45 -29.03 -2.34
N LYS A 2 14.26 -28.43 -2.52
CA LYS A 2 14.12 -27.10 -3.16
C LYS A 2 14.33 -26.05 -2.07
N SER A 3 15.38 -25.23 -2.17
CA SER A 3 15.67 -24.15 -1.22
C SER A 3 14.53 -23.11 -1.22
N PRO A 4 14.20 -22.49 -0.08
CA PRO A 4 13.25 -21.38 -0.05
C PRO A 4 13.85 -20.18 -0.80
N PRO A 5 13.03 -19.35 -1.47
CA PRO A 5 13.53 -18.16 -2.13
C PRO A 5 14.16 -17.23 -1.07
N GLU A 6 15.46 -16.96 -1.21
CA GLU A 6 16.18 -16.04 -0.35
C GLU A 6 15.65 -14.62 -0.54
N SER A 7 14.74 -14.22 0.35
CA SER A 7 14.31 -12.84 0.48
C SER A 7 15.47 -12.01 1.04
N SER A 8 15.98 -11.04 0.28
CA SER A 8 17.13 -10.20 0.67
C SER A 8 16.95 -9.61 2.10
N PRO A 9 18.01 -9.44 2.90
CA PRO A 9 17.91 -9.07 4.32
C PRO A 9 17.04 -7.83 4.61
N GLY A 10 17.02 -6.84 3.71
CA GLY A 10 16.18 -5.63 3.83
C GLY A 10 14.69 -5.85 3.57
N SER A 11 14.30 -6.90 2.83
CA SER A 11 12.89 -7.20 2.51
C SER A 11 12.07 -7.58 3.75
N ARG A 12 12.72 -8.10 4.80
CA ARG A 12 12.06 -8.49 6.06
C ARG A 12 11.68 -7.31 6.92
N GLN A 13 12.23 -6.11 6.69
CA GLN A 13 11.91 -4.90 7.47
C GLN A 13 10.73 -4.09 6.89
N ILE A 14 10.23 -4.46 5.72
CA ILE A 14 9.10 -3.77 5.07
C ILE A 14 7.87 -3.71 5.98
N GLN A 15 7.18 -2.57 5.95
CA GLN A 15 5.90 -2.37 6.63
C GLN A 15 4.74 -2.76 5.70
N LEU A 16 3.60 -3.14 6.28
CA LEU A 16 2.45 -3.61 5.51
C LEU A 16 1.95 -2.53 4.53
N TRP A 17 1.93 -1.26 4.94
CA TRP A 17 1.43 -0.20 4.08
C TRP A 17 2.33 0.04 2.85
N HIS A 18 3.67 -0.08 2.98
CA HIS A 18 4.59 -0.06 1.84
C HIS A 18 4.35 -1.25 0.91
N PHE A 19 4.15 -2.43 1.47
CA PHE A 19 3.84 -3.64 0.70
C PHE A 19 2.53 -3.52 -0.09
N ILE A 20 1.49 -2.96 0.53
CA ILE A 20 0.21 -2.71 -0.15
C ILE A 20 0.39 -1.76 -1.33
N LEU A 21 1.17 -0.68 -1.17
CA LEU A 21 1.50 0.21 -2.29
C LEU A 21 2.30 -0.49 -3.38
N GLU A 22 3.21 -1.40 -3.04
CA GLU A 22 3.97 -2.19 -4.03
C GLU A 22 3.04 -3.10 -4.84
N LEU A 23 2.08 -3.79 -4.20
CA LEU A 23 1.11 -4.61 -4.93
C LEU A 23 0.23 -3.77 -5.85
N LEU A 24 -0.23 -2.62 -5.38
CA LEU A 24 -1.06 -1.67 -6.13
C LEU A 24 -0.36 -1.06 -7.36
N GLN A 25 0.95 -1.21 -7.47
CA GLN A 25 1.75 -0.72 -8.62
C GLN A 25 1.88 -1.72 -9.75
N LYS A 26 1.68 -3.01 -9.49
CA LYS A 26 1.96 -4.06 -10.47
C LYS A 26 0.67 -4.58 -11.07
N GLU A 27 0.57 -4.55 -12.39
CA GLU A 27 -0.66 -4.94 -13.10
C GLU A 27 -1.04 -6.41 -12.86
N GLU A 28 -0.06 -7.28 -12.63
CA GLU A 28 -0.27 -8.70 -12.30
C GLU A 28 -1.17 -8.92 -11.06
N TYR A 29 -1.22 -7.95 -10.13
CA TYR A 29 -2.05 -8.06 -8.93
C TYR A 29 -3.39 -7.31 -9.03
N GLN A 30 -3.77 -6.75 -10.19
CA GLN A 30 -5.04 -6.00 -10.33
C GLN A 30 -6.29 -6.81 -9.95
N ASN A 31 -6.26 -8.13 -10.11
CA ASN A 31 -7.34 -9.04 -9.70
C ASN A 31 -7.36 -9.35 -8.20
N VAL A 32 -6.26 -9.08 -7.51
CA VAL A 32 -6.05 -9.33 -6.07
C VAL A 32 -6.27 -8.06 -5.26
N ILE A 33 -5.71 -6.94 -5.71
CA ILE A 33 -5.80 -5.63 -5.07
C ILE A 33 -5.71 -4.52 -6.13
N ALA A 34 -6.56 -3.51 -6.04
CA ALA A 34 -6.59 -2.44 -7.04
C ALA A 34 -7.04 -1.11 -6.45
N TRP A 35 -6.59 -0.02 -7.07
CA TRP A 35 -7.17 1.31 -6.87
C TRP A 35 -8.64 1.30 -7.33
N GLN A 36 -9.50 1.99 -6.58
CA GLN A 36 -10.90 2.17 -6.96
C GLN A 36 -11.47 3.44 -6.31
N GLY A 37 -12.53 4.00 -6.91
CA GLY A 37 -13.24 5.13 -6.31
C GLY A 37 -12.39 6.40 -6.28
N ASP A 38 -12.36 7.06 -5.14
CA ASP A 38 -11.66 8.33 -4.96
C ASP A 38 -10.13 8.17 -4.95
N TYR A 39 -9.43 9.30 -5.10
CA TYR A 39 -7.98 9.36 -4.96
C TYR A 39 -7.46 8.68 -3.69
N GLY A 40 -6.61 7.67 -3.87
CA GLY A 40 -5.99 6.89 -2.81
C GLY A 40 -6.89 5.84 -2.16
N GLU A 41 -8.12 5.66 -2.64
CA GLU A 41 -8.99 4.56 -2.26
C GLU A 41 -8.62 3.29 -3.05
N PHE A 42 -8.55 2.17 -2.36
CA PHE A 42 -8.24 0.87 -2.94
C PHE A 42 -9.10 -0.21 -2.30
N VAL A 43 -9.26 -1.30 -3.04
CA VAL A 43 -9.97 -2.50 -2.58
C VAL A 43 -9.04 -3.70 -2.63
N ILE A 44 -9.13 -4.52 -1.59
CA ILE A 44 -8.59 -5.88 -1.61
C ILE A 44 -9.69 -6.79 -2.14
N LYS A 45 -9.53 -7.26 -3.38
CA LYS A 45 -10.48 -8.13 -4.08
C LYS A 45 -10.35 -9.57 -3.61
N ASP A 46 -9.10 -10.02 -3.40
CA ASP A 46 -8.76 -11.32 -2.84
C ASP A 46 -7.98 -11.15 -1.51
N PRO A 47 -8.70 -11.18 -0.36
CA PRO A 47 -8.09 -11.02 0.96
C PRO A 47 -7.10 -12.12 1.33
N ASP A 48 -7.35 -13.34 0.89
CA ASP A 48 -6.54 -14.51 1.22
C ASP A 48 -5.21 -14.46 0.46
N GLU A 49 -5.25 -14.09 -0.82
CA GLU A 49 -4.05 -13.95 -1.62
C GLU A 49 -3.16 -12.79 -1.15
N VAL A 50 -3.74 -11.63 -0.79
CA VAL A 50 -2.96 -10.53 -0.19
C VAL A 50 -2.29 -10.99 1.11
N ALA A 51 -2.99 -11.74 1.96
CA ALA A 51 -2.43 -12.26 3.20
C ALA A 51 -1.33 -13.30 2.97
N ARG A 52 -1.49 -14.18 1.97
CA ARG A 52 -0.49 -15.17 1.56
C ARG A 52 0.78 -14.50 1.07
N LEU A 53 0.66 -13.52 0.16
CA LEU A 53 1.79 -12.75 -0.36
C LEU A 53 2.52 -11.99 0.76
N TRP A 54 1.78 -11.41 1.71
CA TRP A 54 2.35 -10.77 2.89
C TRP A 54 3.08 -11.77 3.79
N GLY A 55 2.50 -12.95 3.99
CA GLY A 55 3.10 -14.06 4.74
C GLY A 55 4.43 -14.49 4.14
N ILE A 56 4.49 -14.66 2.81
CA ILE A 56 5.72 -14.97 2.08
C ILE A 56 6.76 -13.87 2.29
N ARG A 57 6.38 -12.60 2.11
CA ARG A 57 7.29 -11.45 2.25
C ARG A 57 7.94 -11.35 3.63
N LYS A 58 7.22 -11.74 4.69
CA LYS A 58 7.68 -11.65 6.09
C LYS A 58 8.13 -13.00 6.67
N CYS A 59 8.17 -14.06 5.87
CA CYS A 59 8.39 -15.45 6.31
C CYS A 59 7.47 -15.86 7.48
N LYS A 60 6.18 -15.54 7.39
CA LYS A 60 5.13 -15.88 8.35
C LYS A 60 4.12 -16.84 7.68
N PRO A 61 4.33 -18.16 7.75
CA PRO A 61 3.53 -19.15 7.01
C PRO A 61 2.05 -19.21 7.46
N HIS A 62 1.76 -18.78 8.70
CA HIS A 62 0.40 -18.72 9.25
C HIS A 62 -0.22 -17.32 9.19
N MET A 63 0.22 -16.50 8.23
CA MET A 63 -0.41 -15.21 7.95
C MET A 63 -1.78 -15.44 7.31
N ASN A 64 -2.78 -14.66 7.72
CA ASN A 64 -4.13 -14.67 7.16
C ASN A 64 -4.71 -13.25 7.18
N TYR A 65 -5.87 -13.07 6.57
CA TYR A 65 -6.47 -11.76 6.47
C TYR A 65 -6.88 -11.17 7.84
N ASP A 66 -7.31 -11.99 8.80
CA ASP A 66 -7.67 -11.49 10.14
C ASP A 66 -6.49 -10.82 10.84
N LYS A 67 -5.31 -11.43 10.77
CA LYS A 67 -4.06 -10.88 11.32
C LYS A 67 -3.60 -9.65 10.53
N LEU A 68 -3.68 -9.70 9.20
CA LEU A 68 -3.33 -8.57 8.34
C LEU A 68 -4.25 -7.37 8.59
N SER A 69 -5.55 -7.60 8.67
CA SER A 69 -6.55 -6.56 8.93
C SER A 69 -6.37 -5.95 10.31
N ARG A 70 -5.85 -6.70 11.30
CA ARG A 70 -5.47 -6.14 12.60
C ARG A 70 -4.39 -5.08 12.48
N ALA A 71 -3.40 -5.29 11.61
CA ALA A 71 -2.36 -4.30 11.29
C ALA A 71 -2.94 -3.09 10.56
N LEU A 72 -3.84 -3.30 9.58
CA LEU A 72 -4.54 -2.19 8.91
C LEU A 72 -5.32 -1.31 9.88
N ARG A 73 -5.98 -1.89 10.89
CA ARG A 73 -6.68 -1.12 11.94
C ARG A 73 -5.76 -0.23 12.76
N TYR A 74 -4.52 -0.67 13.02
CA TYR A 74 -3.54 0.17 13.73
C TYR A 74 -3.13 1.42 12.92
N TYR A 75 -3.27 1.38 11.59
CA TYR A 75 -2.96 2.53 10.75
C TYR A 75 -3.98 3.66 10.79
N TYR A 76 -5.18 3.43 11.33
CA TYR A 76 -6.23 4.45 11.41
C TYR A 76 -5.82 5.58 12.35
N ASN A 77 -5.37 5.23 13.56
CA ASN A 77 -4.93 6.20 14.56
C ASN A 77 -3.62 6.89 14.13
N LYS A 78 -2.76 6.16 13.42
CA LYS A 78 -1.52 6.70 12.83
C LYS A 78 -1.76 7.58 11.60
N ARG A 79 -3.02 7.74 11.17
CA ARG A 79 -3.42 8.52 10.00
C ARG A 79 -2.68 8.12 8.72
N ILE A 80 -2.27 6.86 8.58
CA ILE A 80 -1.60 6.34 7.37
C ILE A 80 -2.65 5.96 6.32
N LEU A 81 -3.68 5.23 6.74
CA LEU A 81 -4.85 4.89 5.95
C LEU A 81 -6.08 4.79 6.85
N HIS A 82 -7.27 4.77 6.27
CA HIS A 82 -8.52 4.56 7.00
C HIS A 82 -9.42 3.57 6.28
N LYS A 83 -10.37 2.98 7.01
CA LYS A 83 -11.41 2.13 6.44
C LYS A 83 -12.46 2.99 5.73
N THR A 84 -12.77 2.68 4.47
CA THR A 84 -13.95 3.25 3.83
C THR A 84 -15.20 2.62 4.45
N LYS A 85 -16.08 3.45 5.03
CA LYS A 85 -17.33 3.01 5.66
C LYS A 85 -18.29 2.43 4.61
N GLY A 86 -19.04 1.40 4.96
CA GLY A 86 -20.04 0.77 4.09
C GLY A 86 -19.51 -0.09 2.94
N LYS A 87 -18.22 -0.03 2.60
CA LYS A 87 -17.62 -0.85 1.52
C LYS A 87 -16.82 -2.02 2.08
N ARG A 88 -16.92 -3.22 1.51
CA ARG A 88 -16.15 -4.41 1.96
C ARG A 88 -14.71 -4.32 1.48
N PHE A 89 -13.76 -4.60 2.39
CA PHE A 89 -12.31 -4.66 2.11
C PHE A 89 -11.70 -3.41 1.42
N THR A 90 -12.43 -2.29 1.46
CA THR A 90 -11.98 -1.02 0.89
C THR A 90 -11.36 -0.11 1.94
N TYR A 91 -10.22 0.50 1.61
CA TYR A 91 -9.46 1.39 2.47
C TYR A 91 -8.98 2.58 1.64
N LYS A 92 -8.62 3.66 2.31
CA LYS A 92 -8.12 4.86 1.64
C LYS A 92 -6.86 5.38 2.33
N PHE A 93 -5.79 5.53 1.57
CA PHE A 93 -4.55 6.13 2.04
C PHE A 93 -4.75 7.61 2.37
N ASN A 94 -4.09 8.07 3.41
CA ASN A 94 -3.95 9.50 3.69
C ASN A 94 -2.58 9.96 3.22
N PHE A 95 -2.46 10.26 1.92
CA PHE A 95 -1.18 10.61 1.31
C PHE A 95 -0.56 11.88 1.91
N SER A 96 -1.37 12.85 2.36
CA SER A 96 -0.88 14.06 3.03
C SER A 96 -0.05 13.76 4.29
N LYS A 97 -0.28 12.62 4.96
CA LYS A 97 0.50 12.18 6.12
C LYS A 97 1.54 11.10 5.78
N VAL A 98 1.27 10.23 4.81
CA VAL A 98 2.27 9.25 4.34
C VAL A 98 3.51 9.94 3.77
N VAL A 99 3.36 11.11 3.12
CA VAL A 99 4.47 11.95 2.67
C VAL A 99 5.35 12.41 3.83
N LEU A 100 4.75 12.94 4.91
CA LEU A 100 5.47 13.44 6.09
C LEU A 100 6.23 12.34 6.86
N VAL A 101 5.76 11.10 6.84
CA VAL A 101 6.40 9.97 7.56
C VAL A 101 7.58 9.37 6.80
N ASN A 102 7.61 9.44 5.47
CA ASN A 102 8.73 8.90 4.67
C ASN A 102 9.83 9.93 4.40
N TYR A 103 9.52 11.22 4.52
CA TYR A 103 10.48 12.30 4.39
C TYR A 103 10.38 13.24 5.60
N PRO A 104 10.99 12.89 6.74
CA PRO A 104 10.96 13.73 7.94
C PRO A 104 11.83 15.01 7.84
N LEU A 105 12.20 15.43 6.62
CA LEU A 105 13.06 16.58 6.35
C LEU A 105 12.40 17.62 5.41
N LEU A 106 11.07 17.75 5.45
CA LEU A 106 10.33 18.81 4.75
C LEU A 106 9.81 19.84 5.77
N ASP A 107 10.71 20.34 6.62
CA ASP A 107 10.49 21.55 7.44
C ASP A 107 11.36 22.73 6.95
N MET A 108 11.90 22.64 5.73
CA MET A 108 12.66 23.74 5.12
C MET A 108 12.13 23.98 3.72
N ALA A 109 11.38 25.08 3.60
CA ALA A 109 11.40 26.00 2.47
C ALA A 109 11.14 25.44 1.04
N THR A 110 9.99 25.83 0.48
CA THR A 110 9.90 26.39 -0.88
C THR A 110 10.75 25.70 -1.96
N THR A 111 10.30 24.55 -2.48
CA THR A 111 10.56 24.24 -3.89
C THR A 111 9.31 23.64 -4.50
N GLU A 112 8.84 24.29 -5.56
CA GLU A 112 7.58 24.11 -6.26
C GLU A 112 7.42 22.69 -6.87
N ASN A 113 8.47 21.87 -6.82
CA ASN A 113 8.56 20.61 -7.56
C ASN A 113 8.59 19.35 -6.67
N GLY A 114 8.81 19.45 -5.36
CA GLY A 114 8.96 18.25 -4.48
C GLY A 114 7.65 17.53 -4.23
N GLU A 115 6.62 18.28 -3.86
CA GLU A 115 5.25 17.78 -3.67
C GLU A 115 4.65 17.30 -4.99
N GLU A 116 4.90 18.04 -6.07
CA GLU A 116 4.42 17.68 -7.41
C GLU A 116 5.05 16.40 -7.95
N ASN A 117 6.32 16.10 -7.66
CA ASN A 117 6.97 14.88 -8.16
C ASN A 117 6.50 13.62 -7.41
N PHE A 118 6.27 13.70 -6.09
CA PHE A 118 5.70 12.58 -5.35
C PHE A 118 4.21 12.37 -5.70
N VAL A 119 3.44 13.45 -5.80
CA VAL A 119 2.04 13.42 -6.26
C VAL A 119 1.95 13.04 -7.75
N ARG A 120 2.95 13.33 -8.59
CA ARG A 120 3.02 12.78 -9.96
C ARG A 120 3.28 11.29 -9.94
N CYS A 121 4.33 10.82 -9.29
CA CYS A 121 4.68 9.38 -9.30
C CYS A 121 3.56 8.52 -8.69
N PHE A 122 3.07 8.88 -7.50
CA PHE A 122 2.02 8.10 -6.81
C PHE A 122 0.60 8.52 -7.17
N GLY A 123 0.36 9.78 -7.52
CA GLY A 123 -0.98 10.24 -7.87
C GLY A 123 -1.42 9.89 -9.29
N PHE A 124 -0.48 9.61 -10.21
CA PHE A 124 -0.80 8.98 -11.49
C PHE A 124 -1.22 7.51 -11.31
N LEU A 125 -0.66 6.83 -10.31
CA LEU A 125 -1.04 5.46 -9.92
C LEU A 125 -2.42 5.42 -9.22
N ALA A 126 -2.67 6.32 -8.27
CA ALA A 126 -3.90 6.31 -7.46
C ALA A 126 -5.17 6.78 -8.21
N ARG A 127 -5.05 7.40 -9.39
CA ARG A 127 -6.20 7.76 -10.24
C ARG A 127 -6.60 6.64 -11.20
N GLY A 128 -5.75 5.62 -11.40
CA GLY A 128 -5.83 4.75 -12.56
C GLY A 128 -5.61 5.55 -13.85
N ARG A 129 -4.73 5.09 -14.74
CA ARG A 129 -4.77 5.59 -16.12
C ARG A 129 -6.17 5.28 -16.65
N LYS A 130 -7.04 6.28 -16.84
CA LYS A 130 -7.90 6.27 -18.01
C LYS A 130 -6.95 6.36 -19.20
N THR A 131 -6.63 5.23 -19.81
CA THR A 131 -6.09 5.20 -21.16
C THR A 131 -7.17 5.79 -22.06
N GLY A 132 -7.05 7.08 -22.36
CA GLY A 132 -7.49 7.64 -23.63
C GLY A 132 -6.20 8.10 -24.31
N TYR A 133 -5.75 7.37 -25.32
CA TYR A 133 -6.15 7.50 -26.72
C TYR A 133 -6.04 6.13 -27.38
#